data_AF-A0A811MZS4-F1
#
_entry.id   AF-A0A811MZS4-F1
#
_cell.length_a   1.000
_cell.length_b   1.000
_cell.length_c   1.000
_cell.angle_alpha   90.00
_cell.angle_beta   90.00
_cell.angle_gamma   90.00
#
_symmetry.space_group_name_H-M   'P 1'
#
loop_
_entity.id
_entity.type
_entity.pdbx_description
1 polymer ?
#
loop_
_entity_poly.entity_id
_entity_poly.type
_entity_poly.pdbx_seq_one_letter_code
_entity_poly.pdbx_strand_id
1 'polypeptide(L)'
;MAATSPNNIRRKYSWWWDSHICPKNSKWLQENLSDMDSKIKLMIKIIEEDAESFAKRAEMYYRRRPELMTLLEELYRAYRALAERYDHAAGELRQAHRKIAEAFPDQVLMDLDDDLPAETSSIGTDMDNPDMAPYFLSFINASDLKRHAKDDQDYERLHKELASLSQENQDLKDRISSMLEQGNKAECEILSLKESLAQQEAEKEAAVSLCQQSTARLQNLKSEIMHTQEKFNRLKEEMQTEPQPLRKADEHFFLLERANQDLHLELDNLKLLLKQKHDELNEKQAELEKLHISTEEEHLKRMQAEMAQLSLEKQLSLAQDKLRHLALEKQDEIISMKNVQRRLEEEIFQHVEEKKTLQHELSHLKEDRSDLDRKHSTIKEQIESMNLNVESLQALAQELRDGNVELKEFVKNHESIELVRIDNLRKLERMSETNAHLEKSLSAATAELEGLRENKVALEESCMHFRSKISTHQSERAVLVALQIEVVSQTMEELLEKNVFLENSLSGANAELESLRMKLKELKESSEALQNQNSMLQSEKRTLVHQVEGITVTLLNLERQYKELGRRHSDLQKEKDLVLDEVIKIQEQIRLERKEHEDCTQSSNTRLDALQKRLAYC
;
A
#
# COMPACT_ATOMS: atom_id res chain seq x y z
N MET A 1 -28.64 34.02 50.73
CA MET A 1 -28.88 33.81 49.28
C MET A 1 -27.56 33.40 48.63
N ALA A 2 -27.59 32.69 47.49
CA ALA A 2 -26.46 32.33 46.62
C ALA A 2 -25.20 31.78 47.35
N ALA A 3 -25.09 30.47 47.63
CA ALA A 3 -24.94 29.34 46.70
C ALA A 3 -23.59 29.34 45.94
N THR A 4 -22.71 28.43 46.36
CA THR A 4 -21.40 28.14 45.74
C THR A 4 -21.56 27.24 44.52
N SER A 5 -21.00 27.62 43.36
CA SER A 5 -20.95 26.75 42.18
C SER A 5 -20.05 25.51 42.40
N PRO A 6 -20.38 24.34 41.82
CA PRO A 6 -19.54 23.16 41.90
C PRO A 6 -18.15 23.39 41.26
N ASN A 7 -17.11 22.83 41.88
CA ASN A 7 -15.74 23.09 41.46
C ASN A 7 -15.36 22.26 40.21
N ASN A 8 -14.55 22.85 39.32
CA ASN A 8 -14.39 22.35 37.95
C ASN A 8 -13.41 21.17 37.88
N ILE A 9 -13.94 19.93 37.96
CA ILE A 9 -13.17 18.67 37.94
C ILE A 9 -12.24 18.59 36.71
N ARG A 10 -12.66 19.14 35.55
CA ARG A 10 -11.91 19.11 34.29
C ARG A 10 -10.55 19.82 34.34
N ARG A 11 -10.25 20.60 35.38
CA ARG A 11 -8.92 21.23 35.57
C ARG A 11 -7.93 20.41 36.38
N LYS A 12 -8.34 19.41 37.18
CA LYS A 12 -7.44 18.72 38.15
C LYS A 12 -6.25 18.02 37.48
N TYR A 13 -6.39 17.56 36.24
CA TYR A 13 -5.32 16.87 35.50
C TYR A 13 -4.40 17.80 34.69
N SER A 14 -4.77 19.08 34.47
CA SER A 14 -4.03 20.00 33.58
C SER A 14 -2.57 20.14 33.99
N TRP A 15 -2.31 20.36 35.28
CA TRP A 15 -0.97 20.66 35.79
C TRP A 15 0.08 19.57 35.51
N TRP A 16 -0.33 18.30 35.44
CA TRP A 16 0.57 17.20 35.07
C TRP A 16 0.86 17.20 33.57
N TRP A 17 -0.18 17.32 32.72
CA TRP A 17 -0.06 17.39 31.27
C TRP A 17 0.77 18.59 30.79
N ASP A 18 0.44 19.80 31.28
CA ASP A 18 1.11 21.06 30.95
C ASP A 18 2.60 21.04 31.34
N SER A 19 2.96 20.30 32.39
CA SER A 19 4.34 20.22 32.90
C SER A 19 5.18 19.15 32.19
N HIS A 20 4.62 18.00 31.81
CA HIS A 20 5.41 16.84 31.36
C HIS A 20 5.32 16.51 29.86
N ILE A 21 4.21 16.84 29.18
CA ILE A 21 3.98 16.45 27.76
C ILE A 21 3.74 17.69 26.88
N CYS A 22 4.47 18.78 27.17
CA CYS A 22 4.56 19.95 26.33
C CYS A 22 6.00 20.12 25.80
N PRO A 23 6.23 20.37 24.49
CA PRO A 23 7.57 20.59 23.91
C PRO A 23 8.39 21.74 24.53
N LYS A 24 7.77 22.59 25.36
CA LYS A 24 8.42 23.71 26.03
C LYS A 24 9.07 23.35 27.38
N ASN A 25 8.73 22.20 27.97
CA ASN A 25 9.19 21.78 29.31
C ASN A 25 10.00 20.47 29.31
N SER A 26 9.76 19.56 28.35
CA SER A 26 10.44 18.26 28.30
C SER A 26 11.76 18.33 27.53
N LYS A 27 12.89 18.43 28.25
CA LYS A 27 14.24 18.47 27.65
C LYS A 27 14.53 17.33 26.69
N TRP A 28 14.25 16.08 27.09
CA TRP A 28 14.44 14.91 26.23
C TRP A 28 13.67 15.03 24.91
N LEU A 29 12.42 15.50 24.94
CA LEU A 29 11.62 15.68 23.72
C LEU A 29 12.20 16.79 22.84
N GLN A 30 12.64 17.90 23.44
CA GLN A 30 13.29 19.00 22.74
C GLN A 30 14.63 18.57 22.10
N GLU A 31 15.44 17.79 22.82
CA GLU A 31 16.70 17.21 22.34
C GLU A 31 16.48 16.24 21.18
N ASN A 32 15.46 15.37 21.25
CA ASN A 32 15.13 14.42 20.18
C ASN A 32 14.56 15.11 18.93
N LEU A 33 13.72 16.14 19.11
CA LEU A 33 13.25 16.95 17.99
C LEU A 33 14.40 17.74 17.34
N SER A 34 15.36 18.23 18.13
CA SER A 34 16.55 18.93 17.63
C SER A 34 17.54 18.00 16.91
N ASP A 35 17.69 16.74 17.35
CA ASP A 35 18.49 15.72 16.66
C ASP A 35 17.85 15.33 15.32
N MET A 36 16.54 15.07 15.29
CA MET A 36 15.83 14.77 14.03
C MET A 36 15.86 15.95 13.05
N ASP A 37 15.63 17.19 13.50
CA ASP A 37 15.76 18.40 12.67
C ASP A 37 17.19 18.57 12.12
N SER A 38 18.21 18.29 12.93
CA SER A 38 19.62 18.33 12.49
C SER A 38 19.91 17.26 11.42
N LYS A 39 19.41 16.03 11.60
CA LYS A 39 19.57 14.93 10.64
C LYS A 39 18.82 15.21 9.33
N ILE A 40 17.59 15.72 9.40
CA ILE A 40 16.80 16.12 8.22
C ILE A 40 17.54 17.21 7.43
N LYS A 41 18.11 18.23 8.09
CA LYS A 41 18.92 19.27 7.43
C LYS A 41 20.18 18.71 6.78
N LEU A 42 20.82 17.71 7.38
CA LEU A 42 22.00 17.04 6.83
C LEU A 42 21.64 16.20 5.60
N MET A 43 20.51 15.48 5.64
CA MET A 43 19.95 14.76 4.48
C MET A 43 19.56 15.71 3.33
N ILE A 44 18.95 16.86 3.63
CA ILE A 44 18.67 17.92 2.64
C ILE A 44 19.98 18.41 1.99
N LYS A 45 21.02 18.72 2.77
CA LYS A 45 22.32 19.16 2.23
C LYS A 45 22.99 18.12 1.32
N ILE A 46 22.85 16.83 1.61
CA ILE A 46 23.33 15.73 0.75
C ILE A 46 22.63 15.74 -0.62
N ILE A 47 21.38 16.21 -0.69
CA ILE A 47 20.57 16.32 -1.91
C ILE A 47 20.81 17.65 -2.65
N GLU A 48 21.01 18.75 -1.93
CA GLU A 48 21.10 20.12 -2.49
C GLU A 48 22.49 20.54 -3.02
N GLU A 49 23.58 19.88 -2.64
CA GLU A 49 24.93 20.35 -2.98
C GLU A 49 25.23 20.34 -4.50
N ASP A 50 25.53 21.53 -5.05
CA ASP A 50 25.56 21.82 -6.49
C ASP A 50 26.47 20.91 -7.34
N ALA A 51 25.90 20.38 -8.42
CA ALA A 51 26.59 19.53 -9.39
C ALA A 51 26.56 20.14 -10.80
N GLU A 52 27.60 20.90 -11.13
CA GLU A 52 27.81 21.62 -12.41
C GLU A 52 27.82 20.72 -13.67
N SER A 53 27.87 19.38 -13.54
CA SER A 53 27.74 18.47 -14.68
C SER A 53 26.97 17.19 -14.35
N PHE A 54 26.29 16.64 -15.37
CA PHE A 54 25.46 15.44 -15.25
C PHE A 54 26.28 14.18 -14.85
N ALA A 55 27.50 14.03 -15.37
CA ALA A 55 28.38 12.90 -15.04
C ALA A 55 28.75 12.89 -13.54
N LYS A 56 29.18 14.04 -12.99
CA LYS A 56 29.42 14.18 -11.54
C LYS A 56 28.15 13.93 -10.74
N ARG A 57 26.98 14.38 -11.22
CA ARG A 57 25.69 14.18 -10.57
C ARG A 57 25.33 12.70 -10.43
N ALA A 58 25.57 11.90 -11.47
CA ALA A 58 25.38 10.45 -11.43
C ALA A 58 26.37 9.76 -10.47
N GLU A 59 27.67 10.05 -10.58
CA GLU A 59 28.72 9.47 -9.72
C GLU A 59 28.47 9.79 -8.23
N MET A 60 28.15 11.04 -7.93
CA MET A 60 27.81 11.48 -6.57
C MET A 60 26.51 10.84 -6.06
N TYR A 61 25.49 10.65 -6.91
CA TYR A 61 24.25 9.98 -6.51
C TYR A 61 24.50 8.54 -6.07
N TYR A 62 25.28 7.75 -6.82
CA TYR A 62 25.59 6.37 -6.43
C TYR A 62 26.46 6.27 -5.17
N ARG A 63 27.33 7.26 -4.88
CA ARG A 63 28.08 7.32 -3.60
C ARG A 63 27.27 7.83 -2.42
N ARG A 64 26.38 8.82 -2.61
CA ARG A 64 25.53 9.40 -1.56
C ARG A 64 24.33 8.54 -1.20
N ARG A 65 23.88 7.66 -2.10
CA ARG A 65 22.74 6.75 -1.85
C ARG A 65 22.89 5.90 -0.57
N PRO A 66 24.02 5.22 -0.27
CA PRO A 66 24.19 4.53 1.00
C PRO A 66 24.21 5.49 2.21
N GLU A 67 24.90 6.64 2.14
CA GLU A 67 24.96 7.62 3.23
C GLU A 67 23.56 8.16 3.59
N LEU A 68 22.77 8.51 2.57
CA LEU A 68 21.40 8.96 2.71
C LEU A 68 20.49 7.85 3.25
N MET A 69 20.71 6.59 2.85
CA MET A 69 19.96 5.43 3.35
C MET A 69 20.23 5.20 4.84
N THR A 70 21.50 5.25 5.28
CA THR A 70 21.86 5.12 6.70
C THR A 70 21.23 6.22 7.55
N LEU A 71 21.27 7.48 7.10
CA LEU A 71 20.61 8.59 7.81
C LEU A 71 19.09 8.42 7.88
N LEU A 72 18.46 7.90 6.82
CA LEU A 72 17.01 7.65 6.76
C LEU A 72 16.60 6.47 7.67
N GLU A 73 17.43 5.42 7.76
CA GLU A 73 17.26 4.34 8.75
C GLU A 73 17.42 4.82 10.20
N GLU A 74 18.42 5.66 10.48
CA GLU A 74 18.60 6.25 11.82
C GLU A 74 17.42 7.14 12.21
N LEU A 75 16.92 7.96 11.28
CA LEU A 75 15.74 8.79 11.49
C LEU A 75 14.49 7.93 11.77
N TYR A 76 14.29 6.85 11.02
CA TYR A 76 13.18 5.91 11.25
C TYR A 76 13.31 5.19 12.62
N ARG A 77 14.51 4.74 13.01
CA ARG A 77 14.76 4.15 14.33
C ARG A 77 14.49 5.14 15.47
N ALA A 78 14.91 6.40 15.33
CA ALA A 78 14.66 7.46 16.31
C ALA A 78 13.16 7.77 16.44
N TYR A 79 12.46 7.95 15.32
CA TYR A 79 11.01 8.17 15.31
C TYR A 79 10.24 7.01 15.96
N ARG A 80 10.64 5.77 15.66
CA ARG A 80 10.02 4.57 16.24
C ARG A 80 10.21 4.50 17.75
N ALA A 81 11.43 4.73 18.24
CA ALA A 81 11.73 4.75 19.67
C ALA A 81 11.01 5.90 20.41
N LEU A 82 10.71 7.01 19.72
CA LEU A 82 9.89 8.11 20.24
C LEU A 82 8.40 7.70 20.36
N ALA A 83 7.85 7.03 19.35
CA ALA A 83 6.48 6.52 19.37
C ALA A 83 6.26 5.46 20.46
N GLU A 84 7.16 4.46 20.55
CA GLU A 84 7.11 3.39 21.55
C GLU A 84 7.16 3.94 23.00
N ARG A 85 7.91 5.04 23.23
CA ARG A 85 7.92 5.76 24.52
C ARG A 85 6.63 6.54 24.79
N TYR A 86 6.02 7.13 23.77
CA TYR A 86 4.75 7.83 23.89
C TYR A 86 3.61 6.86 24.24
N ASP A 87 3.54 5.71 23.57
CA ASP A 87 2.56 4.66 23.87
C ASP A 87 2.74 4.09 25.28
N HIS A 88 3.99 3.92 25.73
CA HIS A 88 4.30 3.51 27.10
C HIS A 88 3.77 4.53 28.12
N ALA A 89 4.12 5.82 27.97
CA ALA A 89 3.65 6.88 28.86
C ALA A 89 2.11 7.03 28.86
N ALA A 90 1.47 6.89 27.69
CA ALA A 90 0.01 6.87 27.59
C ALA A 90 -0.59 5.59 28.23
N GLY A 91 0.11 4.46 28.19
CA GLY A 91 -0.23 3.24 28.91
C GLY A 91 -0.20 3.41 30.43
N GLU A 92 0.90 3.92 30.97
CA GLU A 92 1.06 4.23 32.39
C GLU A 92 0.02 5.24 32.88
N LEU A 93 -0.25 6.29 32.11
CA LEU A 93 -1.32 7.26 32.36
C LEU A 93 -2.69 6.59 32.51
N ARG A 94 -3.07 5.70 31.57
CA ARG A 94 -4.33 4.94 31.63
C ARG A 94 -4.36 3.97 32.81
N GLN A 95 -3.21 3.45 33.24
CA GLN A 95 -3.11 2.63 34.44
C GLN A 95 -3.20 3.46 35.74
N ALA A 96 -2.65 4.68 35.76
CA ALA A 96 -2.77 5.62 36.86
C ALA A 96 -4.22 6.09 37.03
N HIS A 97 -4.93 6.41 35.94
CA HIS A 97 -6.36 6.75 36.01
C HIS A 97 -7.21 5.60 36.58
N ARG A 98 -6.94 4.34 36.23
CA ARG A 98 -7.59 3.17 36.87
C ARG A 98 -7.31 3.11 38.36
N LYS A 99 -6.04 3.17 38.78
CA LYS A 99 -5.65 3.15 40.20
C LYS A 99 -6.23 4.33 41.01
N ILE A 100 -6.45 5.49 40.38
CA ILE A 100 -7.10 6.65 41.01
C ILE A 100 -8.60 6.41 41.19
N ALA A 101 -9.27 5.82 40.20
CA ALA A 101 -10.68 5.43 40.31
C ALA A 101 -10.89 4.31 41.36
N GLU A 102 -10.00 3.32 41.40
CA GLU A 102 -9.97 2.26 42.42
C GLU A 102 -9.76 2.81 43.85
N ALA A 103 -9.01 3.91 44.00
CA ALA A 103 -8.70 4.52 45.30
C ALA A 103 -9.74 5.54 45.80
N PHE A 104 -10.59 6.09 44.93
CA PHE A 104 -11.57 7.13 45.28
C PHE A 104 -12.94 6.92 44.58
N PRO A 105 -13.77 5.97 45.07
CA PRO A 105 -15.01 5.59 44.38
C PRO A 105 -16.04 6.71 44.21
N ASP A 106 -16.23 7.56 45.23
CA ASP A 106 -17.35 8.52 45.31
C ASP A 106 -17.18 9.78 44.42
N GLN A 107 -16.29 9.77 43.41
CA GLN A 107 -15.99 11.00 42.67
C GLN A 107 -15.52 10.88 41.20
N VAL A 108 -16.20 10.09 40.37
CA VAL A 108 -16.46 10.41 38.95
C VAL A 108 -17.69 9.65 38.45
N LEU A 109 -18.44 10.25 37.52
CA LEU A 109 -19.63 9.69 36.87
C LEU A 109 -19.43 9.75 35.35
N MET A 110 -19.99 8.76 34.63
CA MET A 110 -20.08 8.62 33.17
C MET A 110 -18.76 8.32 32.42
N ASP A 111 -18.74 7.52 31.35
CA ASP A 111 -19.74 6.54 30.83
C ASP A 111 -18.99 5.55 29.93
N LEU A 112 -19.49 4.31 29.84
CA LEU A 112 -19.22 3.34 28.76
C LEU A 112 -20.16 2.13 28.94
N ASP A 113 -21.42 2.29 28.51
CA ASP A 113 -22.36 1.17 28.36
C ASP A 113 -21.96 0.30 27.17
N ASP A 114 -22.05 -1.03 27.35
CA ASP A 114 -22.00 -2.01 26.26
C ASP A 114 -22.83 -3.26 26.67
N ASP A 115 -23.94 -3.47 25.94
CA ASP A 115 -24.87 -4.62 25.87
C ASP A 115 -25.48 -5.34 27.11
N LEU A 116 -26.83 -5.29 27.14
CA LEU A 116 -27.81 -6.34 27.55
C LEU A 116 -27.98 -6.68 29.06
N PRO A 117 -29.23 -6.89 29.52
CA PRO A 117 -29.84 -8.23 29.46
C PRO A 117 -31.36 -8.26 29.15
N ALA A 118 -31.93 -9.47 29.17
CA ALA A 118 -33.24 -9.81 28.60
C ALA A 118 -34.44 -9.81 29.60
N GLU A 119 -35.63 -9.70 29.00
CA GLU A 119 -36.87 -10.47 29.27
C GLU A 119 -37.70 -10.40 30.56
N THR A 120 -39.03 -10.52 30.33
CA THR A 120 -40.12 -11.00 31.20
C THR A 120 -40.66 -10.16 32.38
N SER A 121 -41.91 -9.72 32.24
CA SER A 121 -43.05 -10.28 33.01
C SER A 121 -44.40 -9.86 32.39
N SER A 122 -45.51 -10.50 32.76
CA SER A 122 -46.84 -10.35 32.16
C SER A 122 -47.96 -10.59 33.21
N ILE A 123 -49.23 -10.31 32.85
CA ILE A 123 -50.45 -10.33 33.70
C ILE A 123 -50.49 -9.12 34.67
N GLY A 124 -51.57 -8.36 34.92
CA GLY A 124 -53.01 -8.34 34.59
C GLY A 124 -53.70 -7.33 35.57
N THR A 125 -54.98 -6.94 35.56
CA THR A 125 -56.17 -7.30 34.76
C THR A 125 -57.31 -6.26 35.02
N ASP A 126 -58.07 -5.86 33.98
CA ASP A 126 -59.47 -5.34 33.95
C ASP A 126 -60.00 -4.19 34.88
N MET A 127 -61.31 -3.92 34.80
CA MET A 127 -62.00 -2.62 35.00
C MET A 127 -62.97 -2.50 36.21
N ASP A 128 -63.24 -1.23 36.56
CA ASP A 128 -64.54 -0.63 36.99
C ASP A 128 -65.14 -0.74 38.42
N ASN A 129 -66.02 0.25 38.66
CA ASN A 129 -66.82 0.65 39.85
C ASN A 129 -68.32 0.20 39.64
N PRO A 130 -69.40 0.57 40.39
CA PRO A 130 -69.54 1.48 41.55
C PRO A 130 -70.60 1.16 42.69
N ASP A 131 -70.44 1.86 43.83
CA ASP A 131 -71.44 2.44 44.81
C ASP A 131 -72.41 1.62 45.73
N MET A 132 -73.12 2.34 46.65
CA MET A 132 -73.85 1.87 47.88
C MET A 132 -75.39 2.20 47.99
N ALA A 133 -76.06 1.86 49.12
CA ALA A 133 -77.52 2.01 49.44
C ALA A 133 -77.84 2.27 50.96
N PRO A 134 -79.05 2.81 51.40
CA PRO A 134 -80.13 2.06 52.15
C PRO A 134 -81.64 2.62 52.12
N TYR A 135 -82.56 2.31 53.10
CA TYR A 135 -84.10 2.34 53.08
C TYR A 135 -84.87 3.29 54.10
N PHE A 136 -86.19 3.29 54.53
CA PHE A 136 -87.41 2.38 54.56
C PHE A 136 -88.80 3.01 55.10
N LEU A 137 -90.00 2.39 54.83
CA LEU A 137 -91.30 2.19 55.64
C LEU A 137 -92.47 3.24 55.97
N SER A 138 -93.81 2.87 55.96
CA SER A 138 -95.04 3.47 56.70
C SER A 138 -96.52 2.99 56.32
N PHE A 139 -97.64 3.27 57.09
CA PHE A 139 -99.11 2.88 56.85
C PHE A 139 -100.27 3.48 57.81
N ILE A 140 -101.63 3.37 57.52
CA ILE A 140 -102.93 3.37 58.39
C ILE A 140 -104.21 4.22 57.93
N ASN A 141 -105.52 3.87 58.26
CA ASN A 141 -106.85 4.59 57.94
C ASN A 141 -108.20 4.13 58.71
N ALA A 142 -109.38 4.86 58.64
CA ALA A 142 -110.87 4.44 58.68
C ALA A 142 -112.03 5.10 59.61
N SER A 143 -113.27 5.34 59.05
CA SER A 143 -114.78 5.13 59.38
C SER A 143 -115.78 5.60 60.57
N ASP A 144 -117.05 6.05 60.23
CA ASP A 144 -118.53 5.69 60.63
C ASP A 144 -119.61 6.30 61.70
N LEU A 145 -120.97 6.21 61.36
CA LEU A 145 -122.32 5.90 62.09
C LEU A 145 -123.57 6.85 62.55
N LYS A 146 -124.88 6.35 62.61
CA LYS A 146 -126.30 7.02 62.42
C LYS A 146 -127.59 6.70 63.37
N ARG A 147 -128.73 7.51 63.61
CA ARG A 147 -130.23 7.13 63.99
C ARG A 147 -131.43 8.07 64.63
N HIS A 148 -132.76 7.87 64.24
CA HIS A 148 -134.21 7.81 64.88
C HIS A 148 -135.21 8.92 65.52
N ALA A 149 -136.55 8.61 65.76
CA ALA A 149 -137.79 9.48 66.06
C ALA A 149 -139.12 8.77 66.63
N LYS A 150 -140.32 9.43 66.98
CA LYS A 150 -141.82 9.01 66.85
C LYS A 150 -143.00 9.79 67.62
N ASP A 151 -144.30 9.60 67.20
CA ASP A 151 -145.67 9.50 67.91
C ASP A 151 -146.89 10.53 67.84
N ASP A 152 -148.09 9.98 67.48
CA ASP A 152 -149.59 10.18 67.71
C ASP A 152 -150.36 11.55 67.84
N GLN A 153 -151.70 11.58 68.07
CA GLN A 153 -152.90 11.64 67.15
C GLN A 153 -154.12 12.26 67.96
N ASP A 154 -155.44 12.45 67.62
CA ASP A 154 -156.42 12.27 66.49
C ASP A 154 -157.72 13.14 66.72
N TYR A 155 -158.64 13.35 65.75
CA TYR A 155 -160.13 13.32 65.99
C TYR A 155 -161.05 13.17 64.73
N GLU A 156 -161.42 11.92 64.45
CA GLU A 156 -162.34 11.40 63.42
C GLU A 156 -163.75 12.08 63.26
N ARG A 157 -163.94 13.00 62.28
CA ARG A 157 -165.26 13.15 61.59
C ARG A 157 -165.31 13.85 60.22
N LEU A 158 -164.37 14.73 59.89
CA LEU A 158 -164.11 15.08 58.47
C LEU A 158 -163.57 13.86 57.69
N HIS A 159 -163.05 12.86 58.42
CA HIS A 159 -162.46 11.57 58.02
C HIS A 159 -163.31 10.61 57.14
N LYS A 160 -164.28 11.10 56.36
CA LYS A 160 -164.89 10.29 55.29
C LYS A 160 -164.72 10.93 53.92
N GLU A 161 -164.92 12.24 53.84
CA GLU A 161 -164.56 13.02 52.65
C GLU A 161 -163.05 13.33 52.66
N LEU A 162 -162.52 13.68 53.83
CA LEU A 162 -161.08 13.80 54.07
C LEU A 162 -160.38 12.43 53.96
N ALA A 163 -161.01 11.29 54.29
CA ALA A 163 -160.39 9.98 54.04
C ALA A 163 -160.34 9.60 52.56
N SER A 164 -161.35 9.96 51.75
CA SER A 164 -161.28 9.74 50.29
C SER A 164 -160.15 10.56 49.67
N LEU A 165 -160.11 11.87 49.97
CA LEU A 165 -159.07 12.75 49.47
C LEU A 165 -157.71 12.52 50.13
N SER A 166 -157.64 11.96 51.34
CA SER A 166 -156.39 11.59 52.00
C SER A 166 -155.87 10.22 51.56
N GLN A 167 -156.72 9.28 51.13
CA GLN A 167 -156.23 8.08 50.46
C GLN A 167 -155.66 8.45 49.09
N GLU A 168 -156.37 9.28 48.32
CA GLU A 168 -155.88 9.76 47.03
C GLU A 168 -154.61 10.63 47.19
N ASN A 169 -154.53 11.51 48.20
CA ASN A 169 -153.30 12.23 48.53
C ASN A 169 -152.20 11.31 49.08
N GLN A 170 -152.50 10.23 49.81
CA GLN A 170 -151.49 9.31 50.32
C GLN A 170 -150.93 8.44 49.20
N ASP A 171 -151.78 7.91 48.32
CA ASP A 171 -151.38 7.20 47.10
C ASP A 171 -150.55 8.09 46.18
N LEU A 172 -150.95 9.37 46.00
CA LEU A 172 -150.16 10.36 45.26
C LEU A 172 -148.84 10.69 45.96
N LYS A 173 -148.83 10.83 47.29
CA LYS A 173 -147.65 11.16 48.09
C LYS A 173 -146.65 10.01 48.13
N ASP A 174 -147.10 8.77 48.26
CA ASP A 174 -146.24 7.59 48.20
C ASP A 174 -145.72 7.36 46.78
N ARG A 175 -146.51 7.68 45.75
CA ARG A 175 -146.04 7.70 44.35
C ARG A 175 -145.03 8.83 44.08
N ILE A 176 -145.23 10.01 44.65
CA ILE A 176 -144.28 11.14 44.60
C ILE A 176 -143.00 10.79 45.37
N SER A 177 -143.09 10.18 46.55
CA SER A 177 -141.94 9.69 47.32
C SER A 177 -141.18 8.60 46.56
N SER A 178 -141.88 7.63 45.96
CA SER A 178 -141.28 6.60 45.11
C SER A 178 -140.58 7.19 43.88
N MET A 179 -141.18 8.21 43.23
CA MET A 179 -140.55 8.93 42.12
C MET A 179 -139.37 9.80 42.56
N LEU A 180 -139.42 10.42 43.74
CA LEU A 180 -138.30 11.15 44.34
C LEU A 180 -137.15 10.21 44.69
N GLU A 181 -137.44 9.03 45.24
CA GLU A 181 -136.40 8.07 45.63
C GLU A 181 -135.79 7.36 44.40
N GLN A 182 -136.56 7.13 43.34
CA GLN A 182 -136.01 6.79 42.01
C GLN A 182 -135.19 7.95 41.42
N GLY A 183 -135.64 9.20 41.55
CA GLY A 183 -134.92 10.39 41.08
C GLY A 183 -133.58 10.56 41.77
N ASN A 184 -133.55 10.55 43.10
CA ASN A 184 -132.35 10.60 43.93
C ASN A 184 -131.39 9.44 43.60
N LYS A 185 -131.92 8.24 43.34
CA LYS A 185 -131.10 7.08 42.95
C LYS A 185 -130.47 7.28 41.57
N ALA A 186 -131.23 7.74 40.58
CA ALA A 186 -130.72 8.09 39.27
C ALA A 186 -129.71 9.26 39.33
N GLU A 187 -129.90 10.22 40.23
CA GLU A 187 -128.97 11.33 40.46
C GLU A 187 -127.64 10.84 41.08
N CYS A 188 -127.69 9.93 42.06
CA CYS A 188 -126.50 9.24 42.59
C CYS A 188 -125.79 8.38 41.53
N GLU A 189 -126.53 7.70 40.65
CA GLU A 189 -125.97 6.97 39.50
C GLU A 189 -125.32 7.95 38.49
N ILE A 190 -125.92 9.11 38.22
CA ILE A 190 -125.33 10.17 37.39
C ILE A 190 -124.07 10.79 38.04
N LEU A 191 -124.06 10.99 39.35
CA LEU A 191 -122.90 11.54 40.08
C LEU A 191 -121.72 10.56 40.06
N SER A 192 -121.95 9.28 40.39
CA SER A 192 -120.90 8.25 40.33
C SER A 192 -120.41 7.97 38.90
N LEU A 193 -121.27 8.08 37.88
CA LEU A 193 -120.84 8.06 36.48
C LEU A 193 -120.02 9.30 36.08
N LYS A 194 -120.33 10.49 36.62
CA LYS A 194 -119.51 11.71 36.39
C LYS A 194 -118.15 11.62 37.06
N GLU A 195 -118.06 11.10 38.29
CA GLU A 195 -116.80 10.87 38.99
C GLU A 195 -115.95 9.84 38.25
N SER A 196 -116.55 8.71 37.82
CA SER A 196 -115.89 7.70 37.00
C SER A 196 -115.39 8.26 35.67
N LEU A 197 -116.19 9.08 34.97
CA LEU A 197 -115.81 9.71 33.71
C LEU A 197 -114.68 10.74 33.91
N ALA A 198 -114.73 11.56 34.97
CA ALA A 198 -113.66 12.49 35.30
C ALA A 198 -112.35 11.77 35.66
N GLN A 199 -112.43 10.63 36.35
CA GLN A 199 -111.25 9.80 36.63
C GLN A 199 -110.70 9.16 35.34
N GLN A 200 -111.55 8.66 34.44
CA GLN A 200 -111.11 8.17 33.13
C GLN A 200 -110.50 9.28 32.25
N GLU A 201 -111.02 10.51 32.33
CA GLU A 201 -110.45 11.68 31.65
C GLU A 201 -109.02 11.97 32.15
N ALA A 202 -108.82 11.94 33.48
CA ALA A 202 -107.52 12.13 34.12
C ALA A 202 -106.52 10.99 33.85
N GLU A 203 -106.98 9.73 33.87
CA GLU A 203 -106.17 8.56 33.50
C GLU A 203 -105.73 8.62 32.03
N LYS A 204 -106.64 9.05 31.13
CA LYS A 204 -106.34 9.31 29.71
C LYS A 204 -105.32 10.43 29.54
N GLU A 205 -105.44 11.54 30.26
CA GLU A 205 -104.46 12.65 30.20
C GLU A 205 -103.09 12.27 30.76
N ALA A 206 -103.03 11.50 31.86
CA ALA A 206 -101.79 10.94 32.38
C ALA A 206 -101.12 9.98 31.37
N ALA A 207 -101.90 9.11 30.72
CA ALA A 207 -101.40 8.22 29.68
C ALA A 207 -100.88 9.00 28.45
N VAL A 208 -101.56 10.09 28.04
CA VAL A 208 -101.10 10.97 26.95
C VAL A 208 -99.79 11.68 27.33
N SER A 209 -99.66 12.18 28.56
CA SER A 209 -98.42 12.79 29.06
C SER A 209 -97.25 11.80 29.05
N LEU A 210 -97.47 10.57 29.50
CA LEU A 210 -96.48 9.49 29.47
C LEU A 210 -96.08 9.12 28.02
N CYS A 211 -97.03 9.10 27.08
CA CYS A 211 -96.76 8.88 25.66
C CYS A 211 -95.96 10.03 25.02
N GLN A 212 -96.19 11.28 25.43
CA GLN A 212 -95.40 12.42 24.97
C GLN A 212 -93.96 12.35 25.52
N GLN A 213 -93.79 12.00 26.80
CA GLN A 213 -92.48 11.85 27.42
C GLN A 213 -91.65 10.71 26.79
N SER A 214 -92.26 9.56 26.51
CA SER A 214 -91.57 8.45 25.84
C SER A 214 -91.21 8.78 24.39
N THR A 215 -92.09 9.48 23.66
CA THR A 215 -91.82 9.97 22.30
C THR A 215 -90.64 10.95 22.26
N ALA A 216 -90.56 11.88 23.22
CA ALA A 216 -89.42 12.80 23.34
C ALA A 216 -88.11 12.06 23.62
N ARG A 217 -88.12 11.06 24.52
CA ARG A 217 -86.94 10.23 24.82
C ARG A 217 -86.46 9.43 23.60
N LEU A 218 -87.38 8.93 22.77
CA LEU A 218 -87.04 8.22 21.52
C LEU A 218 -86.39 9.14 20.47
N GLN A 219 -86.78 10.42 20.39
CA GLN A 219 -86.13 11.38 19.49
C GLN A 219 -84.68 11.67 19.92
N ASN A 220 -84.42 11.85 21.23
CA ASN A 220 -83.07 12.08 21.74
C ASN A 220 -82.16 10.88 21.45
N LEU A 221 -82.59 9.66 21.80
CA LEU A 221 -81.84 8.43 21.52
C LEU A 221 -81.57 8.26 20.01
N LYS A 222 -82.52 8.63 19.14
CA LYS A 222 -82.31 8.62 17.68
C LYS A 222 -81.23 9.60 17.22
N SER A 223 -81.17 10.80 17.80
CA SER A 223 -80.13 11.79 17.48
C SER A 223 -78.74 11.38 17.98
N GLU A 224 -78.66 10.76 19.16
CA GLU A 224 -77.43 10.17 19.70
C GLU A 224 -76.92 9.02 18.83
N ILE A 225 -77.80 8.13 18.39
CA ILE A 225 -77.48 7.04 17.44
C ILE A 225 -76.99 7.60 16.10
N MET A 226 -77.64 8.62 15.54
CA MET A 226 -77.17 9.26 14.30
C MET A 226 -75.77 9.88 14.47
N HIS A 227 -75.52 10.62 15.55
CA HIS A 227 -74.24 11.28 15.81
C HIS A 227 -73.09 10.28 16.09
N THR A 228 -73.37 9.18 16.81
CA THR A 228 -72.38 8.10 17.03
C THR A 228 -72.11 7.32 15.75
N GLN A 229 -73.13 7.04 14.93
CA GLN A 229 -72.95 6.38 13.64
C GLN A 229 -72.25 7.28 12.61
N GLU A 230 -72.46 8.60 12.64
CA GLU A 230 -71.72 9.56 11.82
C GLU A 230 -70.23 9.61 12.23
N LYS A 231 -69.93 9.63 13.54
CA LYS A 231 -68.55 9.51 14.04
C LYS A 231 -67.89 8.20 13.62
N PHE A 232 -68.60 7.08 13.70
CA PHE A 232 -68.10 5.79 13.23
C PHE A 232 -67.79 5.80 11.73
N ASN A 233 -68.65 6.41 10.91
CA ASN A 233 -68.42 6.54 9.47
C ASN A 233 -67.20 7.43 9.17
N ARG A 234 -67.03 8.56 9.86
CA ARG A 234 -65.85 9.44 9.72
C ARG A 234 -64.56 8.71 10.08
N LEU A 235 -64.50 8.05 11.25
CA LEU A 235 -63.34 7.24 11.68
C LEU A 235 -63.05 6.10 10.69
N LYS A 236 -64.07 5.50 10.09
CA LYS A 236 -63.93 4.46 9.06
C LYS A 236 -63.40 5.00 7.73
N GLU A 237 -63.79 6.22 7.33
CA GLU A 237 -63.24 6.90 6.15
C GLU A 237 -61.81 7.38 6.39
N GLU A 238 -61.49 7.88 7.58
CA GLU A 238 -60.13 8.20 8.04
C GLU A 238 -59.23 6.96 7.98
N MET A 239 -59.64 5.83 8.59
CA MET A 239 -58.93 4.55 8.49
C MET A 239 -58.74 4.03 7.05
N GLN A 240 -59.60 4.41 6.10
CA GLN A 240 -59.47 4.04 4.68
C GLN A 240 -58.64 5.04 3.86
N THR A 241 -58.44 6.26 4.35
CA THR A 241 -57.71 7.35 3.66
C THR A 241 -56.32 7.63 4.22
N GLU A 242 -56.00 7.11 5.41
CA GLU A 242 -54.69 7.26 6.06
C GLU A 242 -53.59 6.17 5.80
N PRO A 243 -53.63 5.27 4.79
CA PRO A 243 -52.51 4.35 4.54
C PRO A 243 -51.30 5.02 3.82
N GLN A 244 -51.30 6.34 3.63
CA GLN A 244 -50.21 7.07 2.96
C GLN A 244 -48.83 6.99 3.64
N PRO A 245 -48.67 7.24 4.96
CA PRO A 245 -47.37 7.12 5.61
C PRO A 245 -46.84 5.68 5.59
N LEU A 246 -47.72 4.67 5.70
CA LEU A 246 -47.37 3.26 5.60
C LEU A 246 -46.79 2.92 4.22
N ARG A 247 -47.50 3.24 3.12
CA ARG A 247 -46.97 2.97 1.76
C ARG A 247 -45.62 3.64 1.50
N LYS A 248 -45.42 4.87 2.01
CA LYS A 248 -44.15 5.59 1.87
C LYS A 248 -43.04 4.93 2.68
N ALA A 249 -43.35 4.37 3.85
CA ALA A 249 -42.42 3.56 4.62
C ALA A 249 -42.09 2.24 3.89
N ASP A 250 -43.08 1.54 3.32
CA ASP A 250 -42.89 0.32 2.53
C ASP A 250 -42.01 0.58 1.28
N GLU A 251 -42.28 1.66 0.55
CA GLU A 251 -41.48 2.13 -0.59
C GLU A 251 -40.04 2.45 -0.19
N HIS A 252 -39.83 3.12 0.96
CA HIS A 252 -38.50 3.38 1.51
C HIS A 252 -37.79 2.09 1.94
N PHE A 253 -38.48 1.13 2.56
CA PHE A 253 -37.92 -0.17 2.94
C PHE A 253 -37.45 -0.95 1.71
N PHE A 254 -38.27 -1.01 0.64
CA PHE A 254 -37.90 -1.71 -0.60
C PHE A 254 -36.70 -1.07 -1.31
N LEU A 255 -36.61 0.27 -1.29
CA LEU A 255 -35.43 0.99 -1.80
C LEU A 255 -34.17 0.73 -0.97
N LEU A 256 -34.30 0.67 0.37
CA LEU A 256 -33.19 0.39 1.27
C LEU A 256 -32.70 -1.07 1.18
N GLU A 257 -33.64 -2.01 1.07
CA GLU A 257 -33.35 -3.44 0.85
C GLU A 257 -32.61 -3.64 -0.47
N ARG A 258 -33.08 -3.02 -1.55
CA ARG A 258 -32.38 -3.04 -2.84
C ARG A 258 -30.98 -2.43 -2.76
N ALA A 259 -30.82 -1.28 -2.10
CA ALA A 259 -29.51 -0.65 -1.93
C ALA A 259 -28.55 -1.55 -1.13
N ASN A 260 -29.03 -2.28 -0.11
CA ASN A 260 -28.24 -3.28 0.60
C ASN A 260 -27.87 -4.47 -0.30
N GLN A 261 -28.78 -4.95 -1.16
CA GLN A 261 -28.48 -6.02 -2.13
C GLN A 261 -27.42 -5.57 -3.15
N ASP A 262 -27.53 -4.35 -3.69
CA ASP A 262 -26.55 -3.77 -4.61
C ASP A 262 -25.17 -3.61 -3.92
N LEU A 263 -25.13 -3.15 -2.66
CA LEU A 263 -23.90 -3.06 -1.85
C LEU A 263 -23.29 -4.44 -1.51
N HIS A 264 -24.12 -5.47 -1.29
CA HIS A 264 -23.63 -6.83 -1.10
C HIS A 264 -22.97 -7.40 -2.36
N LEU A 265 -23.57 -7.15 -3.54
CA LEU A 265 -22.98 -7.52 -4.83
C LEU A 265 -21.67 -6.76 -5.10
N GLU A 266 -21.62 -5.46 -4.80
CA GLU A 266 -20.38 -4.67 -4.92
C GLU A 266 -19.28 -5.17 -3.97
N LEU A 267 -19.64 -5.49 -2.72
CA LEU A 267 -18.73 -6.08 -1.74
C LEU A 267 -18.18 -7.45 -2.20
N ASP A 268 -19.01 -8.32 -2.78
CA ASP A 268 -18.56 -9.63 -3.28
C ASP A 268 -17.72 -9.52 -4.56
N ASN A 269 -18.03 -8.56 -5.45
CA ASN A 269 -17.16 -8.20 -6.58
C ASN A 269 -15.79 -7.69 -6.08
N LEU A 270 -15.75 -6.86 -5.04
CA LEU A 270 -14.51 -6.38 -4.42
C LEU A 270 -13.72 -7.52 -3.75
N LYS A 271 -14.38 -8.50 -3.11
CA LYS A 271 -13.70 -9.71 -2.59
C LYS A 271 -13.08 -10.53 -3.73
N LEU A 272 -13.79 -10.70 -4.84
CA LEU A 272 -13.28 -11.44 -6.00
C LEU A 272 -12.07 -10.73 -6.63
N LEU A 273 -12.14 -9.40 -6.79
CA LEU A 273 -11.04 -8.59 -7.29
C LEU A 273 -9.83 -8.58 -6.34
N LEU A 274 -10.07 -8.49 -5.02
CA LEU A 274 -9.03 -8.60 -3.99
C LEU A 274 -8.33 -9.95 -4.08
N LYS A 275 -9.08 -11.04 -4.26
CA LYS A 275 -8.51 -12.38 -4.46
C LYS A 275 -7.66 -12.44 -5.75
N GLN A 276 -8.18 -11.96 -6.88
CA GLN A 276 -7.42 -11.89 -8.14
C GLN A 276 -6.10 -11.11 -7.97
N LYS A 277 -6.12 -9.96 -7.26
CA LYS A 277 -4.91 -9.18 -6.98
C LYS A 277 -3.96 -9.83 -5.97
N HIS A 278 -4.47 -10.67 -5.06
CA HIS A 278 -3.62 -11.50 -4.22
C HIS A 278 -2.95 -12.62 -5.01
N ASP A 279 -3.70 -13.30 -5.89
CA ASP A 279 -3.19 -14.37 -6.75
C ASP A 279 -2.14 -13.81 -7.76
N GLU A 280 -2.40 -12.66 -8.39
CA GLU A 280 -1.42 -11.92 -9.22
C GLU A 280 -0.15 -11.54 -8.44
N LEU A 281 -0.29 -11.06 -7.20
CA LEU A 281 0.85 -10.68 -6.36
C LEU A 281 1.71 -11.90 -5.99
N ASN A 282 1.08 -13.04 -5.70
CA ASN A 282 1.77 -14.29 -5.40
C ASN A 282 2.54 -14.83 -6.63
N GLU A 283 1.97 -14.72 -7.83
CA GLU A 283 2.67 -15.08 -9.08
C GLU A 283 3.88 -14.17 -9.33
N LYS A 284 3.74 -12.84 -9.11
CA LYS A 284 4.86 -11.90 -9.25
C LYS A 284 5.94 -12.07 -8.17
N GLN A 285 5.57 -12.48 -6.97
CA GLN A 285 6.53 -12.87 -5.93
C GLN A 285 7.34 -14.12 -6.37
N ALA A 286 6.68 -15.13 -6.92
CA ALA A 286 7.36 -16.34 -7.43
C ALA A 286 8.26 -16.04 -8.65
N GLU A 287 7.87 -15.11 -9.54
CA GLU A 287 8.75 -14.61 -10.60
C GLU A 287 10.01 -13.92 -10.05
N LEU A 288 9.85 -13.06 -9.03
CA LEU A 288 10.97 -12.36 -8.39
C LEU A 288 11.92 -13.33 -7.66
N GLU A 289 11.40 -14.33 -6.96
CA GLU A 289 12.22 -15.37 -6.32
C GLU A 289 12.99 -16.21 -7.35
N LYS A 290 12.35 -16.57 -8.46
CA LYS A 290 13.01 -17.27 -9.59
C LYS A 290 14.12 -16.41 -10.23
N LEU A 291 13.88 -15.10 -10.40
CA LEU A 291 14.90 -14.16 -10.89
C LEU A 291 16.06 -14.01 -9.89
N HIS A 292 15.76 -13.95 -8.59
CA HIS A 292 16.78 -13.87 -7.53
C HIS A 292 17.71 -15.08 -7.57
N ILE A 293 17.18 -16.30 -7.58
CA ILE A 293 17.96 -17.55 -7.68
C ILE A 293 18.82 -17.55 -8.96
N SER A 294 18.26 -17.15 -10.10
CA SER A 294 18.99 -17.03 -11.37
C SER A 294 20.17 -16.04 -11.27
N THR A 295 19.98 -14.87 -10.64
CA THR A 295 21.07 -13.90 -10.44
C THR A 295 22.15 -14.38 -9.48
N GLU A 296 21.81 -15.21 -8.48
CA GLU A 296 22.78 -15.83 -7.57
C GLU A 296 23.58 -16.94 -8.26
N GLU A 297 22.93 -17.78 -9.08
CA GLU A 297 23.63 -18.75 -9.94
C GLU A 297 24.63 -18.06 -10.89
N GLU A 298 24.22 -16.97 -11.55
CA GLU A 298 25.11 -16.20 -12.42
C GLU A 298 26.21 -15.45 -11.64
N HIS A 299 25.99 -15.11 -10.36
CA HIS A 299 27.07 -14.64 -9.48
C HIS A 299 28.07 -15.76 -9.16
N LEU A 300 27.60 -16.97 -8.86
CA LEU A 300 28.45 -18.11 -8.57
C LEU A 300 29.28 -18.54 -9.80
N LYS A 301 28.67 -18.57 -10.99
CA LYS A 301 29.36 -18.85 -12.27
C LYS A 301 30.45 -17.82 -12.56
N ARG A 302 30.17 -16.51 -12.37
CA ARG A 302 31.16 -15.44 -12.53
C ARG A 302 32.32 -15.56 -11.55
N MET A 303 32.06 -15.83 -10.27
CA MET A 303 33.12 -16.04 -9.26
C MET A 303 34.00 -17.26 -9.59
N GLN A 304 33.42 -18.35 -10.10
CA GLN A 304 34.18 -19.51 -10.57
C GLN A 304 35.06 -19.18 -11.78
N ALA A 305 34.55 -18.41 -12.75
CA ALA A 305 35.32 -17.95 -13.91
C ALA A 305 36.47 -17.02 -13.51
N GLU A 306 36.25 -16.10 -12.57
CA GLU A 306 37.27 -15.18 -12.03
C GLU A 306 38.40 -15.95 -11.31
N MET A 307 38.07 -16.93 -10.47
CA MET A 307 39.08 -17.82 -9.86
C MET A 307 39.88 -18.60 -10.91
N ALA A 308 39.24 -19.08 -11.98
CA ALA A 308 39.92 -19.77 -13.07
C ALA A 308 40.86 -18.83 -13.86
N GLN A 309 40.43 -17.60 -14.13
CA GLN A 309 41.24 -16.56 -14.77
C GLN A 309 42.48 -16.22 -13.94
N LEU A 310 42.33 -15.95 -12.64
CA LEU A 310 43.45 -15.65 -11.73
C LEU A 310 44.45 -16.82 -11.63
N SER A 311 43.96 -18.07 -11.71
CA SER A 311 44.81 -19.26 -11.76
C SER A 311 45.64 -19.33 -13.06
N LEU A 312 45.02 -19.05 -14.21
CA LEU A 312 45.69 -19.01 -15.51
C LEU A 312 46.68 -17.84 -15.62
N GLU A 313 46.32 -16.66 -15.14
CA GLU A 313 47.18 -15.47 -15.12
C GLU A 313 48.46 -15.72 -14.28
N LYS A 314 48.32 -16.38 -13.12
CA LYS A 314 49.46 -16.82 -12.31
C LYS A 314 50.35 -17.83 -13.02
N GLN A 315 49.79 -18.75 -13.80
CA GLN A 315 50.60 -19.68 -14.63
C GLN A 315 51.30 -18.95 -15.78
N LEU A 316 50.64 -17.97 -16.40
CA LEU A 316 51.19 -17.16 -17.48
C LEU A 316 52.34 -16.27 -17.01
N SER A 317 52.22 -15.62 -15.83
CA SER A 317 53.32 -14.93 -15.16
C SER A 317 54.52 -15.87 -14.93
N LEU A 318 54.28 -17.04 -14.33
CA LEU A 318 55.34 -18.02 -14.06
C LEU A 318 56.00 -18.54 -15.36
N ALA A 319 55.27 -18.64 -16.46
CA ALA A 319 55.81 -18.99 -17.77
C ALA A 319 56.66 -17.84 -18.37
N GLN A 320 56.20 -16.59 -18.26
CA GLN A 320 56.94 -15.41 -18.71
C GLN A 320 58.27 -15.25 -17.97
N ASP A 321 58.29 -15.43 -16.65
CA ASP A 321 59.52 -15.28 -15.86
C ASP A 321 60.53 -16.43 -16.12
N LYS A 322 60.05 -17.65 -16.39
CA LYS A 322 60.90 -18.75 -16.91
C LYS A 322 61.50 -18.42 -18.27
N LEU A 323 60.72 -17.86 -19.20
CA LEU A 323 61.20 -17.43 -20.51
C LEU A 323 62.21 -16.29 -20.41
N ARG A 324 62.02 -15.33 -19.48
CA ARG A 324 62.99 -14.27 -19.17
C ARG A 324 64.31 -14.85 -18.64
N HIS A 325 64.26 -15.80 -17.71
CA HIS A 325 65.46 -16.47 -17.20
C HIS A 325 66.24 -17.19 -18.31
N LEU A 326 65.56 -17.99 -19.13
CA LEU A 326 66.17 -18.68 -20.27
C LEU A 326 66.75 -17.71 -21.30
N ALA A 327 66.10 -16.56 -21.54
CA ALA A 327 66.61 -15.53 -22.43
C ALA A 327 67.90 -14.88 -21.91
N LEU A 328 68.00 -14.65 -20.59
CA LEU A 328 69.23 -14.15 -19.95
C LEU A 328 70.35 -15.19 -20.01
N GLU A 329 70.07 -16.44 -19.65
CA GLU A 329 71.02 -17.56 -19.72
C GLU A 329 71.61 -17.73 -21.13
N LYS A 330 70.78 -17.65 -22.18
CA LYS A 330 71.24 -17.68 -23.57
C LYS A 330 71.95 -16.41 -24.03
N GLN A 331 71.62 -15.25 -23.46
CA GLN A 331 72.38 -14.02 -23.69
C GLN A 331 73.80 -14.11 -23.08
N ASP A 332 73.94 -14.68 -21.88
CA ASP A 332 75.23 -14.90 -21.22
C ASP A 332 76.08 -15.95 -21.96
N GLU A 333 75.49 -17.03 -22.46
CA GLU A 333 76.16 -17.97 -23.38
C GLU A 333 76.69 -17.26 -24.63
N ILE A 334 75.90 -16.39 -25.26
CA ILE A 334 76.31 -15.60 -26.43
C ILE A 334 77.46 -14.63 -26.10
N ILE A 335 77.43 -13.99 -24.93
CA ILE A 335 78.52 -13.12 -24.46
C ILE A 335 79.80 -13.94 -24.21
N SER A 336 79.67 -15.13 -23.62
CA SER A 336 80.80 -16.05 -23.41
C SER A 336 81.42 -16.49 -24.73
N MET A 337 80.61 -16.94 -25.69
CA MET A 337 81.08 -17.34 -27.04
C MET A 337 81.74 -16.18 -27.79
N LYS A 338 81.19 -14.96 -27.73
CA LYS A 338 81.83 -13.77 -28.34
C LYS A 338 83.19 -13.46 -27.74
N ASN A 339 83.37 -13.68 -26.42
CA ASN A 339 84.67 -13.53 -25.78
C ASN A 339 85.66 -14.66 -26.11
N VAL A 340 85.19 -15.86 -26.45
CA VAL A 340 86.04 -16.93 -27.03
C VAL A 340 86.46 -16.55 -28.45
N GLN A 341 85.50 -16.19 -29.31
CA GLN A 341 85.74 -15.78 -30.70
C GLN A 341 86.79 -14.66 -30.78
N ARG A 342 86.62 -13.60 -29.98
CA ARG A 342 87.56 -12.47 -29.95
C ARG A 342 88.99 -12.88 -29.57
N ARG A 343 89.18 -13.82 -28.63
CA ARG A 343 90.52 -14.34 -28.31
C ARG A 343 91.13 -15.11 -29.49
N LEU A 344 90.34 -15.92 -30.18
CA LEU A 344 90.79 -16.64 -31.37
C LEU A 344 91.14 -15.66 -32.52
N GLU A 345 90.41 -14.55 -32.65
CA GLU A 345 90.74 -13.46 -33.60
C GLU A 345 92.04 -12.74 -33.21
N GLU A 346 92.25 -12.48 -31.91
CA GLU A 346 93.49 -11.91 -31.34
C GLU A 346 94.70 -12.87 -31.53
N GLU A 347 94.51 -14.18 -31.39
CA GLU A 347 95.52 -15.25 -31.62
C GLU A 347 95.85 -15.41 -33.11
N ILE A 348 94.83 -15.43 -33.99
CA ILE A 348 95.02 -15.49 -35.45
C ILE A 348 95.78 -14.25 -35.94
N PHE A 349 95.49 -13.06 -35.41
CA PHE A 349 96.24 -11.85 -35.74
C PHE A 349 97.72 -11.96 -35.36
N GLN A 350 98.03 -12.46 -34.15
CA GLN A 350 99.41 -12.70 -33.71
C GLN A 350 100.14 -13.67 -34.66
N HIS A 351 99.54 -14.82 -34.98
CA HIS A 351 100.13 -15.78 -35.93
C HIS A 351 100.29 -15.22 -37.36
N VAL A 352 99.47 -14.25 -37.78
CA VAL A 352 99.65 -13.56 -39.06
C VAL A 352 100.84 -12.60 -39.03
N GLU A 353 101.10 -11.90 -37.93
CA GLU A 353 102.32 -11.08 -37.78
C GLU A 353 103.59 -11.93 -37.62
N GLU A 354 103.55 -13.01 -36.83
CA GLU A 354 104.65 -13.99 -36.73
C GLU A 354 104.98 -14.60 -38.10
N LYS A 355 103.95 -14.92 -38.90
CA LYS A 355 104.16 -15.40 -40.27
C LYS A 355 104.83 -14.35 -41.16
N LYS A 356 104.53 -13.06 -40.99
CA LYS A 356 105.19 -11.96 -41.74
C LYS A 356 106.65 -11.80 -41.33
N THR A 357 106.98 -11.85 -40.03
CA THR A 357 108.38 -11.74 -39.58
C THR A 357 109.20 -12.94 -40.07
N LEU A 358 108.70 -14.16 -39.91
CA LEU A 358 109.34 -15.37 -40.44
C LEU A 358 109.47 -15.33 -41.97
N GLN A 359 108.51 -14.77 -42.70
CA GLN A 359 108.59 -14.60 -44.15
C GLN A 359 109.65 -13.55 -44.56
N HIS A 360 109.87 -12.51 -43.74
CA HIS A 360 110.94 -11.54 -43.95
C HIS A 360 112.32 -12.15 -43.66
N GLU A 361 112.47 -12.88 -42.55
CA GLU A 361 113.70 -13.64 -42.23
C GLU A 361 114.04 -14.67 -43.31
N LEU A 362 113.05 -15.44 -43.79
CA LEU A 362 113.19 -16.36 -44.93
C LEU A 362 113.50 -15.67 -46.27
N SER A 363 113.35 -14.35 -46.36
CA SER A 363 113.74 -13.57 -47.53
C SER A 363 115.20 -13.11 -47.39
N HIS A 364 115.59 -12.57 -46.23
CA HIS A 364 116.99 -12.23 -45.93
C HIS A 364 117.92 -13.45 -46.08
N LEU A 365 117.53 -14.61 -45.52
CA LEU A 365 118.31 -15.86 -45.63
C LEU A 365 118.42 -16.39 -47.07
N LYS A 366 117.50 -16.03 -47.98
CA LYS A 366 117.63 -16.33 -49.42
C LYS A 366 118.61 -15.39 -50.10
N GLU A 367 118.69 -14.13 -49.69
CA GLU A 367 119.66 -13.17 -50.19
C GLU A 367 121.07 -13.53 -49.70
N ASP A 368 121.25 -13.79 -48.41
CA ASP A 368 122.50 -14.31 -47.83
C ASP A 368 122.99 -15.57 -48.55
N ARG A 369 122.08 -16.53 -48.77
CA ARG A 369 122.37 -17.74 -49.54
C ARG A 369 122.77 -17.41 -50.98
N SER A 370 122.04 -16.52 -51.66
CA SER A 370 122.34 -16.16 -53.04
C SER A 370 123.73 -15.53 -53.18
N ASP A 371 124.16 -14.76 -52.19
CA ASP A 371 125.51 -14.19 -52.14
C ASP A 371 126.59 -15.20 -51.73
N LEU A 372 126.27 -16.22 -50.94
CA LEU A 372 127.14 -17.37 -50.73
C LEU A 372 127.25 -18.23 -52.00
N ASP A 373 126.16 -18.49 -52.71
CA ASP A 373 126.14 -19.22 -53.97
C ASP A 373 126.91 -18.45 -55.08
N ARG A 374 126.87 -17.11 -55.08
CA ARG A 374 127.76 -16.24 -55.90
C ARG A 374 129.23 -16.39 -55.51
N LYS A 375 129.58 -16.22 -54.22
CA LYS A 375 130.96 -16.37 -53.73
C LYS A 375 131.54 -17.76 -54.04
N HIS A 376 130.74 -18.80 -53.86
CA HIS A 376 131.09 -20.17 -54.22
C HIS A 376 131.32 -20.32 -55.74
N SER A 377 130.49 -19.68 -56.57
CA SER A 377 130.69 -19.68 -58.03
C SER A 377 132.01 -18.99 -58.42
N THR A 378 132.33 -17.82 -57.85
CA THR A 378 133.62 -17.15 -58.07
C THR A 378 134.81 -17.97 -57.56
N ILE A 379 134.69 -18.65 -56.42
CA ILE A 379 135.72 -19.57 -55.92
C ILE A 379 135.88 -20.77 -56.86
N LYS A 380 134.79 -21.29 -57.43
CA LYS A 380 134.82 -22.38 -58.42
C LYS A 380 135.47 -21.95 -59.74
N GLU A 381 135.17 -20.75 -60.24
CA GLU A 381 135.85 -20.14 -61.39
C GLU A 381 137.35 -19.93 -61.11
N GLN A 382 137.71 -19.50 -59.89
CA GLN A 382 139.11 -19.40 -59.46
C GLN A 382 139.80 -20.78 -59.43
N ILE A 383 139.16 -21.81 -58.89
CA ILE A 383 139.67 -23.19 -58.89
C ILE A 383 139.81 -23.72 -60.33
N GLU A 384 138.86 -23.44 -61.22
CA GLU A 384 138.95 -23.82 -62.64
C GLU A 384 140.11 -23.09 -63.34
N SER A 385 140.34 -21.80 -63.02
CA SER A 385 141.52 -21.07 -63.51
C SER A 385 142.83 -21.60 -62.92
N MET A 386 142.85 -22.04 -61.66
CA MET A 386 144.03 -22.68 -61.05
C MET A 386 144.29 -24.06 -61.64
N ASN A 387 143.25 -24.83 -61.98
CA ASN A 387 143.39 -26.09 -62.71
C ASN A 387 143.97 -25.86 -64.10
N LEU A 388 143.49 -24.87 -64.87
CA LEU A 388 144.08 -24.51 -66.16
C LEU A 388 145.55 -24.08 -66.04
N ASN A 389 145.93 -23.39 -64.96
CA ASN A 389 147.32 -23.06 -64.67
C ASN A 389 148.17 -24.29 -64.28
N VAL A 390 147.59 -25.25 -63.54
CA VAL A 390 148.24 -26.53 -63.21
C VAL A 390 148.41 -27.40 -64.45
N GLU A 391 147.40 -27.48 -65.31
CA GLU A 391 147.45 -28.15 -66.62
C GLU A 391 148.51 -27.51 -67.52
N SER A 392 148.64 -26.18 -67.50
CA SER A 392 149.71 -25.46 -68.23
C SER A 392 151.11 -25.79 -67.70
N LEU A 393 151.29 -25.87 -66.37
CA LEU A 393 152.55 -26.32 -65.76
C LEU A 393 152.83 -27.81 -66.03
N GLN A 394 151.79 -28.64 -66.10
CA GLN A 394 151.89 -30.06 -66.40
C GLN A 394 152.22 -30.29 -67.88
N ALA A 395 151.73 -29.46 -68.80
CA ALA A 395 152.14 -29.44 -70.21
C ALA A 395 153.61 -29.04 -70.36
N LEU A 396 154.07 -27.99 -69.66
CA LEU A 396 155.48 -27.56 -69.69
C LEU A 396 156.43 -28.63 -69.09
N ALA A 397 155.96 -29.39 -68.10
CA ALA A 397 156.66 -30.58 -67.57
C ALA A 397 156.62 -31.81 -68.51
N GLN A 398 155.72 -31.83 -69.50
CA GLN A 398 155.59 -32.86 -70.53
C GLN A 398 156.44 -32.53 -71.76
N GLU A 399 156.52 -31.26 -72.20
CA GLU A 399 157.44 -30.78 -73.25
C GLU A 399 158.91 -31.13 -72.93
N LEU A 400 159.32 -30.91 -71.67
CA LEU A 400 160.66 -31.29 -71.16
C LEU A 400 160.92 -32.81 -71.13
N ARG A 401 159.88 -33.63 -71.29
CA ARG A 401 159.96 -35.10 -71.31
C ARG A 401 159.97 -35.62 -72.74
N ASP A 402 159.15 -35.06 -73.61
CA ASP A 402 158.97 -35.53 -74.99
C ASP A 402 160.11 -35.08 -75.92
N GLY A 403 160.73 -33.91 -75.66
CA GLY A 403 161.93 -33.47 -76.38
C GLY A 403 163.16 -34.41 -76.24
N ASN A 404 163.16 -35.33 -75.27
CA ASN A 404 164.16 -36.41 -75.15
C ASN A 404 163.86 -37.64 -76.03
N VAL A 405 162.65 -37.73 -76.60
CA VAL A 405 162.18 -38.85 -77.44
C VAL A 405 162.11 -38.44 -78.91
N GLU A 406 161.71 -37.20 -79.19
CA GLU A 406 161.58 -36.65 -80.56
C GLU A 406 162.90 -36.66 -81.35
N LEU A 407 164.04 -36.65 -80.67
CA LEU A 407 165.37 -36.76 -81.28
C LEU A 407 165.66 -38.11 -81.98
N LYS A 408 164.70 -39.06 -81.99
CA LYS A 408 164.90 -40.41 -82.55
C LYS A 408 163.97 -40.81 -83.70
N GLU A 409 162.79 -40.20 -83.87
CA GLU A 409 161.78 -40.73 -84.82
C GLU A 409 160.94 -39.67 -85.56
N PHE A 410 161.57 -38.55 -85.90
CA PHE A 410 161.03 -37.35 -86.57
C PHE A 410 160.58 -37.56 -88.05
N VAL A 411 159.84 -38.64 -88.37
CA VAL A 411 159.74 -39.18 -89.75
C VAL A 411 158.30 -39.41 -90.28
N LYS A 412 157.23 -39.31 -89.48
CA LYS A 412 155.82 -39.47 -89.97
C LYS A 412 154.77 -38.53 -89.32
N ASN A 413 154.47 -37.46 -90.05
CA ASN A 413 153.19 -36.73 -90.29
C ASN A 413 151.99 -37.00 -89.33
N HIS A 414 151.33 -35.97 -88.76
CA HIS A 414 150.22 -35.17 -89.35
C HIS A 414 149.05 -36.04 -89.90
N GLU A 415 147.75 -35.81 -89.59
CA GLU A 415 147.05 -34.56 -89.24
C GLU A 415 145.68 -34.76 -88.51
N SER A 416 145.29 -33.79 -87.67
CA SER A 416 143.94 -33.24 -87.33
C SER A 416 142.61 -34.04 -87.11
N ILE A 417 142.12 -33.97 -85.86
CA ILE A 417 140.79 -33.44 -85.38
C ILE A 417 139.44 -33.97 -85.98
N GLU A 418 138.62 -34.66 -85.15
CA GLU A 418 137.15 -34.46 -85.01
C GLU A 418 136.60 -35.09 -83.69
N LEU A 419 136.25 -34.34 -82.64
CA LEU A 419 135.63 -34.93 -81.42
C LEU A 419 134.82 -34.01 -80.45
N VAL A 420 134.28 -32.87 -80.90
CA VAL A 420 133.58 -31.88 -80.01
C VAL A 420 132.05 -32.06 -79.97
N ARG A 421 131.50 -33.10 -80.61
CA ARG A 421 130.08 -33.17 -81.00
C ARG A 421 129.07 -33.63 -79.92
N ILE A 422 129.52 -33.98 -78.71
CA ILE A 422 128.73 -34.80 -77.78
C ILE A 422 127.89 -34.00 -76.74
N ASP A 423 128.33 -32.85 -76.25
CA ASP A 423 127.72 -32.26 -75.04
C ASP A 423 126.34 -31.59 -75.28
N ASN A 424 126.11 -31.04 -76.48
CA ASN A 424 124.91 -30.23 -76.77
C ASN A 424 123.56 -30.99 -76.67
N LEU A 425 123.54 -32.32 -76.65
CA LEU A 425 122.30 -33.10 -76.54
C LEU A 425 121.72 -33.11 -75.12
N ARG A 426 122.54 -33.00 -74.07
CA ARG A 426 122.11 -33.17 -72.66
C ARG A 426 121.34 -31.98 -72.07
N LYS A 427 121.18 -30.87 -72.80
CA LYS A 427 120.43 -29.69 -72.34
C LYS A 427 118.95 -29.71 -72.73
N LEU A 428 118.57 -30.49 -73.75
CA LEU A 428 117.18 -30.49 -74.26
C LEU A 428 116.23 -31.30 -73.36
N GLU A 429 116.75 -32.38 -72.77
CA GLU A 429 115.99 -33.37 -71.99
C GLU A 429 115.41 -32.79 -70.68
N ARG A 430 116.21 -31.99 -69.94
CA ARG A 430 115.79 -31.33 -68.69
C ARG A 430 114.74 -30.22 -68.85
N MET A 431 114.40 -29.84 -70.09
CA MET A 431 113.37 -28.82 -70.38
C MET A 431 111.96 -29.41 -70.56
N SER A 432 111.82 -30.73 -70.72
CA SER A 432 110.50 -31.37 -70.88
C SER A 432 109.86 -31.73 -69.53
N GLU A 433 110.66 -32.24 -68.59
CA GLU A 433 110.21 -32.69 -67.26
C GLU A 433 109.56 -31.57 -66.44
N THR A 434 110.02 -30.33 -66.60
CA THR A 434 109.49 -29.13 -65.93
C THR A 434 108.10 -28.74 -66.45
N ASN A 435 107.84 -28.90 -67.75
CA ASN A 435 106.52 -28.59 -68.32
C ASN A 435 105.46 -29.60 -67.85
N ALA A 436 105.80 -30.89 -67.81
CA ALA A 436 104.89 -31.94 -67.36
C ALA A 436 104.43 -31.77 -65.90
N HIS A 437 105.26 -31.17 -65.04
CA HIS A 437 104.86 -30.84 -63.67
C HIS A 437 103.90 -29.65 -63.61
N LEU A 438 104.12 -28.61 -64.41
CA LEU A 438 103.24 -27.43 -64.45
C LEU A 438 101.83 -27.77 -64.98
N GLU A 439 101.72 -28.60 -66.02
CA GLU A 439 100.43 -29.09 -66.52
C GLU A 439 99.67 -29.92 -65.47
N LYS A 440 100.39 -30.71 -64.66
CA LYS A 440 99.80 -31.53 -63.58
C LYS A 440 99.32 -30.69 -62.39
N SER A 441 100.01 -29.60 -62.06
CA SER A 441 99.53 -28.64 -61.05
C SER A 441 98.36 -27.78 -61.56
N LEU A 442 98.37 -27.38 -62.84
CA LEU A 442 97.27 -26.63 -63.44
C LEU A 442 95.98 -27.46 -63.52
N SER A 443 96.07 -28.72 -63.93
CA SER A 443 94.90 -29.63 -63.99
C SER A 443 94.28 -29.90 -62.61
N ALA A 444 95.10 -30.04 -61.56
CA ALA A 444 94.61 -30.14 -60.18
C ALA A 444 93.86 -28.86 -59.74
N ALA A 445 94.44 -27.67 -59.99
CA ALA A 445 93.80 -26.40 -59.66
C ALA A 445 92.47 -26.18 -60.43
N THR A 446 92.36 -26.64 -61.67
CA THR A 446 91.08 -26.58 -62.40
C THR A 446 90.02 -27.52 -61.83
N ALA A 447 90.39 -28.67 -61.26
CA ALA A 447 89.44 -29.58 -60.63
C ALA A 447 88.86 -29.00 -59.32
N GLU A 448 89.70 -28.35 -58.49
CA GLU A 448 89.25 -27.65 -57.28
C GLU A 448 88.32 -26.47 -57.62
N LEU A 449 88.62 -25.72 -58.68
CA LEU A 449 87.77 -24.63 -59.16
C LEU A 449 86.40 -25.12 -59.68
N GLU A 450 86.32 -26.30 -60.30
CA GLU A 450 85.03 -26.87 -60.73
C GLU A 450 84.22 -27.38 -59.52
N GLY A 451 84.86 -28.03 -58.55
CA GLY A 451 84.19 -28.39 -57.28
C GLY A 451 83.66 -27.16 -56.52
N LEU A 452 84.34 -26.02 -56.58
CA LEU A 452 83.82 -24.75 -56.03
C LEU A 452 82.64 -24.18 -56.83
N ARG A 453 82.56 -24.44 -58.15
CA ARG A 453 81.39 -24.09 -58.97
C ARG A 453 80.18 -24.96 -58.65
N GLU A 454 80.35 -26.26 -58.49
CA GLU A 454 79.28 -27.18 -58.08
C GLU A 454 78.70 -26.78 -56.71
N ASN A 455 79.56 -26.50 -55.72
CA ASN A 455 79.15 -26.00 -54.41
C ASN A 455 78.42 -24.65 -54.50
N LYS A 456 78.83 -23.74 -55.41
CA LYS A 456 78.12 -22.48 -55.66
C LYS A 456 76.70 -22.74 -56.19
N VAL A 457 76.54 -23.62 -57.17
CA VAL A 457 75.23 -23.95 -57.76
C VAL A 457 74.29 -24.54 -56.69
N ALA A 458 74.77 -25.50 -55.90
CA ALA A 458 73.99 -26.09 -54.81
C ALA A 458 73.56 -25.04 -53.75
N LEU A 459 74.40 -24.03 -53.47
CA LEU A 459 74.06 -22.93 -52.57
C LEU A 459 73.03 -21.97 -53.19
N GLU A 460 73.13 -21.68 -54.50
CA GLU A 460 72.17 -20.86 -55.24
C GLU A 460 70.78 -21.54 -55.32
N GLU A 461 70.72 -22.86 -55.55
CA GLU A 461 69.48 -23.66 -55.50
C GLU A 461 68.85 -23.66 -54.10
N SER A 462 69.67 -23.81 -53.05
CA SER A 462 69.22 -23.71 -51.65
C SER A 462 68.62 -22.33 -51.35
N CYS A 463 69.26 -21.25 -51.83
CA CYS A 463 68.73 -19.89 -51.69
C CYS A 463 67.43 -19.67 -52.46
N MET A 464 67.26 -20.27 -53.66
CA MET A 464 66.00 -20.28 -54.39
C MET A 464 64.89 -20.99 -53.60
N HIS A 465 65.19 -22.16 -53.00
CA HIS A 465 64.24 -22.92 -52.19
C HIS A 465 63.78 -22.17 -50.94
N PHE A 466 64.71 -21.55 -50.20
CA PHE A 466 64.35 -20.71 -49.05
C PHE A 466 63.54 -19.47 -49.47
N ARG A 467 63.90 -18.80 -50.57
CA ARG A 467 63.13 -17.67 -51.11
C ARG A 467 61.71 -18.09 -51.52
N SER A 468 61.55 -19.28 -52.08
CA SER A 468 60.24 -19.86 -52.41
C SER A 468 59.39 -20.09 -51.14
N LYS A 469 59.95 -20.75 -50.11
CA LYS A 469 59.28 -20.95 -48.82
C LYS A 469 58.90 -19.66 -48.10
N ILE A 470 59.75 -18.63 -48.18
CA ILE A 470 59.43 -17.31 -47.62
C ILE A 470 58.24 -16.68 -48.37
N SER A 471 58.15 -16.87 -49.69
CA SER A 471 57.01 -16.42 -50.49
C SER A 471 55.71 -17.15 -50.12
N THR A 472 55.75 -18.49 -49.98
CA THR A 472 54.55 -19.26 -49.58
C THR A 472 54.08 -18.91 -48.17
N HIS A 473 54.99 -18.77 -47.20
CA HIS A 473 54.61 -18.34 -45.85
C HIS A 473 54.10 -16.89 -45.81
N GLN A 474 54.51 -16.03 -46.75
CA GLN A 474 53.94 -14.68 -46.89
C GLN A 474 52.52 -14.72 -47.45
N SER A 475 52.21 -15.56 -48.44
CA SER A 475 50.85 -15.70 -48.97
C SER A 475 49.91 -16.43 -48.00
N GLU A 476 50.36 -17.51 -47.34
CA GLU A 476 49.63 -18.20 -46.27
C GLU A 476 49.25 -17.21 -45.15
N ARG A 477 50.20 -16.40 -44.68
CA ARG A 477 49.95 -15.37 -43.66
C ARG A 477 49.00 -14.27 -44.15
N ALA A 478 49.06 -13.88 -45.42
CA ALA A 478 48.13 -12.90 -45.99
C ALA A 478 46.69 -13.46 -46.03
N VAL A 479 46.51 -14.73 -46.41
CA VAL A 479 45.21 -15.41 -46.40
C VAL A 479 44.66 -15.56 -44.98
N LEU A 480 45.50 -15.96 -44.01
CA LEU A 480 45.09 -16.08 -42.61
C LEU A 480 44.69 -14.73 -42.00
N VAL A 481 45.42 -13.65 -42.29
CA VAL A 481 45.07 -12.29 -41.84
C VAL A 481 43.77 -11.81 -42.49
N ALA A 482 43.56 -12.07 -43.79
CA ALA A 482 42.30 -11.73 -44.45
C ALA A 482 41.10 -12.47 -43.83
N LEU A 483 41.22 -13.79 -43.64
CA LEU A 483 40.21 -14.63 -42.99
C LEU A 483 39.89 -14.14 -41.57
N GLN A 484 40.92 -13.78 -40.79
CA GLN A 484 40.74 -13.29 -39.43
C GLN A 484 40.09 -11.89 -39.38
N ILE A 485 40.39 -11.00 -40.33
CA ILE A 485 39.70 -9.71 -40.49
C ILE A 485 38.22 -9.93 -40.86
N GLU A 486 37.91 -10.89 -41.74
CA GLU A 486 36.54 -11.15 -42.18
C GLU A 486 35.69 -11.77 -41.04
N VAL A 487 36.24 -12.75 -40.31
CA VAL A 487 35.58 -13.30 -39.10
C VAL A 487 35.34 -12.22 -38.03
N VAL A 488 36.34 -11.36 -37.77
CA VAL A 488 36.16 -10.24 -36.82
C VAL A 488 35.08 -9.28 -37.32
N SER A 489 35.03 -8.97 -38.61
CA SER A 489 34.01 -8.11 -39.21
C SER A 489 32.60 -8.68 -39.06
N GLN A 490 32.42 -9.98 -39.33
CA GLN A 490 31.14 -10.68 -39.14
C GLN A 490 30.70 -10.67 -37.66
N THR A 491 31.62 -10.93 -36.72
CA THR A 491 31.28 -10.84 -35.27
C THR A 491 30.97 -9.41 -34.83
N MET A 492 31.57 -8.39 -35.44
CA MET A 492 31.27 -6.98 -35.18
C MET A 492 29.87 -6.60 -35.71
N GLU A 493 29.50 -7.08 -36.89
CA GLU A 493 28.18 -6.85 -37.51
C GLU A 493 27.07 -7.52 -36.69
N GLU A 494 27.26 -8.79 -36.29
CA GLU A 494 26.37 -9.48 -35.34
C GLU A 494 26.20 -8.72 -34.00
N LEU A 495 27.26 -8.13 -33.47
CA LEU A 495 27.21 -7.35 -32.23
C LEU A 495 26.50 -6.01 -32.41
N LEU A 496 26.63 -5.38 -33.59
CA LEU A 496 25.90 -4.15 -33.93
C LEU A 496 24.40 -4.42 -34.07
N GLU A 497 24.00 -5.49 -34.76
CA GLU A 497 22.58 -5.90 -34.85
C GLU A 497 21.98 -6.16 -33.45
N LYS A 498 22.70 -6.91 -32.61
CA LYS A 498 22.28 -7.19 -31.22
C LYS A 498 22.19 -5.91 -30.38
N ASN A 499 23.10 -4.95 -30.57
CA ASN A 499 23.04 -3.67 -29.87
C ASN A 499 21.83 -2.83 -30.33
N VAL A 500 21.58 -2.74 -31.64
CA VAL A 500 20.38 -2.05 -32.19
C VAL A 500 19.08 -2.70 -31.71
N PHE A 501 19.03 -4.04 -31.61
CA PHE A 501 17.87 -4.73 -31.02
C PHE A 501 17.66 -4.39 -29.54
N LEU A 502 18.74 -4.31 -28.75
CA LEU A 502 18.69 -3.93 -27.34
C LEU A 502 18.30 -2.46 -27.15
N GLU A 503 18.84 -1.53 -27.95
CA GLU A 503 18.45 -0.11 -27.93
C GLU A 503 16.98 0.09 -28.26
N ASN A 504 16.47 -0.60 -29.30
CA ASN A 504 15.04 -0.58 -29.63
C ASN A 504 14.19 -1.13 -28.48
N SER A 505 14.57 -2.29 -27.91
CA SER A 505 13.86 -2.91 -26.78
C SER A 505 13.85 -2.01 -25.53
N LEU A 506 14.98 -1.36 -25.23
CA LEU A 506 15.12 -0.40 -24.13
C LEU A 506 14.24 0.84 -24.36
N SER A 507 14.17 1.34 -25.61
CA SER A 507 13.34 2.49 -25.96
C SER A 507 11.84 2.19 -25.78
N GLY A 508 11.39 0.99 -26.16
CA GLY A 508 10.02 0.51 -25.94
C GLY A 508 9.68 0.41 -24.46
N ALA A 509 10.51 -0.28 -23.68
CA ALA A 509 10.34 -0.39 -22.22
C ALA A 509 10.32 0.98 -21.52
N ASN A 510 11.13 1.94 -21.98
CA ASN A 510 11.15 3.29 -21.42
C ASN A 510 9.89 4.11 -21.81
N ALA A 511 9.31 3.89 -23.00
CA ALA A 511 8.04 4.48 -23.41
C ALA A 511 6.84 3.91 -22.62
N GLU A 512 6.83 2.60 -22.34
CA GLU A 512 5.87 1.97 -21.43
C GLU A 512 5.98 2.52 -20.01
N LEU A 513 7.21 2.68 -19.50
CA LEU A 513 7.48 3.25 -18.17
C LEU A 513 6.96 4.69 -18.07
N GLU A 514 7.15 5.53 -19.09
CA GLU A 514 6.61 6.89 -19.10
C GLU A 514 5.07 6.91 -19.22
N SER A 515 4.46 5.97 -19.96
CA SER A 515 3.00 5.78 -19.97
C SER A 515 2.46 5.43 -18.58
N LEU A 516 3.16 4.58 -17.83
CA LEU A 516 2.83 4.23 -16.45
C LEU A 516 3.02 5.41 -15.48
N ARG A 517 4.07 6.23 -15.67
CA ARG A 517 4.26 7.49 -14.90
C ARG A 517 3.10 8.47 -15.09
N MET A 518 2.62 8.64 -16.32
CA MET A 518 1.47 9.51 -16.61
C MET A 518 0.20 9.00 -15.94
N LYS A 519 -0.11 7.69 -16.04
CA LYS A 519 -1.26 7.07 -15.33
C LYS A 519 -1.15 7.19 -13.81
N LEU A 520 0.05 7.04 -13.24
CA LEU A 520 0.29 7.23 -11.81
C LEU A 520 0.04 8.68 -11.37
N LYS A 521 0.40 9.65 -12.22
CA LYS A 521 0.12 11.07 -11.98
C LYS A 521 -1.39 11.36 -12.03
N GLU A 522 -2.10 10.88 -13.03
CA GLU A 522 -3.56 11.00 -13.15
C GLU A 522 -4.30 10.36 -11.95
N LEU A 523 -3.81 9.20 -11.48
CA LEU A 523 -4.35 8.53 -10.28
C LEU A 523 -4.07 9.33 -8.99
N LYS A 524 -2.92 10.00 -8.90
CA LYS A 524 -2.59 10.89 -7.76
C LYS A 524 -3.45 12.15 -7.77
N GLU A 525 -3.63 12.79 -8.91
CA GLU A 525 -4.45 14.01 -9.07
C GLU A 525 -5.94 13.73 -8.79
N SER A 526 -6.46 12.57 -9.22
CA SER A 526 -7.82 12.13 -8.88
C SER A 526 -7.98 11.72 -7.41
N SER A 527 -6.97 11.10 -6.80
CA SER A 527 -6.94 10.83 -5.35
C SER A 527 -6.96 12.12 -4.52
N GLU A 528 -6.18 13.14 -4.90
CA GLU A 528 -6.20 14.46 -4.26
C GLU A 528 -7.54 15.18 -4.46
N ALA A 529 -8.19 15.04 -5.62
CA ALA A 529 -9.53 15.57 -5.84
C ALA A 529 -10.59 14.90 -4.93
N LEU A 530 -10.54 13.58 -4.76
CA LEU A 530 -11.42 12.83 -3.85
C LEU A 530 -11.16 13.17 -2.38
N GLN A 531 -9.90 13.32 -1.98
CA GLN A 531 -9.50 13.79 -0.64
C GLN A 531 -10.11 15.17 -0.33
N ASN A 532 -10.05 16.09 -1.29
CA ASN A 532 -10.63 17.42 -1.18
C ASN A 532 -12.17 17.37 -1.07
N GLN A 533 -12.86 16.60 -1.92
CA GLN A 533 -14.31 16.40 -1.83
C GLN A 533 -14.75 15.81 -0.49
N ASN A 534 -14.06 14.79 0.01
CA ASN A 534 -14.33 14.18 1.31
C ASN A 534 -14.15 15.21 2.45
N SER A 535 -13.12 16.06 2.38
CA SER A 535 -12.93 17.15 3.36
C SER A 535 -14.10 18.15 3.38
N MET A 536 -14.66 18.50 2.22
CA MET A 536 -15.85 19.36 2.10
C MET A 536 -17.09 18.67 2.69
N LEU A 537 -17.37 17.43 2.30
CA LEU A 537 -18.50 16.64 2.83
C LEU A 537 -18.40 16.45 4.35
N GLN A 538 -17.19 16.30 4.92
CA GLN A 538 -16.99 16.28 6.37
C GLN A 538 -17.24 17.66 7.03
N SER A 539 -17.04 18.78 6.33
CA SER A 539 -17.39 20.11 6.85
C SER A 539 -18.90 20.35 6.83
N GLU A 540 -19.59 19.88 5.77
CA GLU A 540 -21.03 19.94 5.63
C GLU A 540 -21.72 19.02 6.65
N LYS A 541 -21.28 17.77 6.78
CA LYS A 541 -21.73 16.84 7.83
C LYS A 541 -21.59 17.45 9.23
N ARG A 542 -20.45 18.09 9.54
CA ARG A 542 -20.26 18.79 10.84
C ARG A 542 -21.26 19.93 11.01
N THR A 543 -21.54 20.69 9.95
CA THR A 543 -22.52 21.79 9.99
C THR A 543 -23.95 21.27 10.22
N LEU A 544 -24.35 20.20 9.54
CA LEU A 544 -25.65 19.55 9.71
C LEU A 544 -25.81 18.94 11.11
N VAL A 545 -24.76 18.34 11.68
CA VAL A 545 -24.79 17.84 13.06
C VAL A 545 -25.06 18.97 14.07
N HIS A 546 -24.38 20.12 13.95
CA HIS A 546 -24.66 21.27 14.83
C HIS A 546 -26.10 21.81 14.67
N GLN A 547 -26.68 21.73 13.46
CA GLN A 547 -28.09 22.09 13.24
C GLN A 547 -29.04 21.11 13.93
N VAL A 548 -28.79 19.79 13.81
CA VAL A 548 -29.57 18.74 14.49
C VAL A 548 -29.46 18.88 16.01
N GLU A 549 -28.27 19.13 16.56
CA GLU A 549 -28.08 19.40 17.99
C GLU A 549 -28.91 20.63 18.45
N GLY A 550 -28.91 21.72 17.67
CA GLY A 550 -29.74 22.90 17.96
C GLY A 550 -31.25 22.62 17.92
N ILE A 551 -31.70 21.79 16.98
CA ILE A 551 -33.10 21.34 16.89
C ILE A 551 -33.45 20.46 18.10
N THR A 552 -32.58 19.53 18.50
CA THR A 552 -32.76 18.70 19.70
C THR A 552 -32.88 19.54 20.97
N VAL A 553 -32.03 20.56 21.15
CA VAL A 553 -32.09 21.47 22.31
C VAL A 553 -33.38 22.30 22.32
N THR A 554 -33.89 22.74 21.17
CA THR A 554 -35.16 23.47 21.09
C THR A 554 -36.37 22.55 21.34
N LEU A 555 -36.36 21.32 20.84
CA LEU A 555 -37.37 20.29 21.16
C LEU A 555 -37.41 19.98 22.66
N LEU A 556 -36.27 19.73 23.31
CA LEU A 556 -36.19 19.48 24.76
C LEU A 556 -36.68 20.67 25.60
N ASN A 557 -36.54 21.89 25.10
CA ASN A 557 -37.10 23.08 25.76
C ASN A 557 -38.62 23.17 25.58
N LEU A 558 -39.15 22.87 24.38
CA LEU A 558 -40.60 22.82 24.12
C LEU A 558 -41.28 21.71 24.92
N GLU A 559 -40.69 20.51 24.97
CA GLU A 559 -41.21 19.37 25.74
C GLU A 559 -41.27 19.69 27.24
N ARG A 560 -40.26 20.40 27.78
CA ARG A 560 -40.26 20.88 29.16
C ARG A 560 -41.38 21.91 29.40
N GLN A 561 -41.61 22.82 28.45
CA GLN A 561 -42.72 23.77 28.52
C GLN A 561 -44.08 23.06 28.48
N TYR A 562 -44.23 22.02 27.65
CA TYR A 562 -45.46 21.25 27.52
C TYR A 562 -45.78 20.46 28.81
N LYS A 563 -44.77 19.82 29.42
CA LYS A 563 -44.87 19.13 30.72
C LYS A 563 -45.23 20.10 31.86
N GLU A 564 -44.70 21.32 31.84
CA GLU A 564 -45.03 22.38 32.79
C GLU A 564 -46.45 22.93 32.58
N LEU A 565 -46.89 23.11 31.33
CA LEU A 565 -48.26 23.53 31.00
C LEU A 565 -49.29 22.48 31.45
N GLY A 566 -48.99 21.19 31.25
CA GLY A 566 -49.80 20.07 31.71
C GLY A 566 -49.98 20.03 33.23
N ARG A 567 -48.92 20.31 34.02
CA ARG A 567 -49.04 20.47 35.48
C ARG A 567 -50.00 21.59 35.85
N ARG A 568 -49.80 22.79 35.29
CA ARG A 568 -50.65 23.95 35.56
C ARG A 568 -52.11 23.70 35.20
N HIS A 569 -52.39 22.97 34.13
CA HIS A 569 -53.75 22.59 33.77
C HIS A 569 -54.36 21.60 34.78
N SER A 570 -53.59 20.61 35.25
CA SER A 570 -54.02 19.70 36.33
C SER A 570 -54.30 20.44 37.64
N ASP A 571 -53.47 21.41 38.00
CA ASP A 571 -53.63 22.19 39.24
C ASP A 571 -54.83 23.15 39.16
N LEU A 572 -55.02 23.85 38.03
CA LEU A 572 -56.22 24.64 37.76
C LEU A 572 -57.51 23.80 37.74
N GLN A 573 -57.44 22.55 37.27
CA GLN A 573 -58.60 21.65 37.29
C GLN A 573 -58.97 21.25 38.73
N LYS A 574 -57.98 20.96 39.60
CA LYS A 574 -58.23 20.73 41.04
C LYS A 574 -58.80 21.96 41.73
N GLU A 575 -58.29 23.16 41.41
CA GLU A 575 -58.79 24.43 41.95
C GLU A 575 -60.25 24.68 41.50
N LYS A 576 -60.58 24.43 40.23
CA LYS A 576 -61.95 24.50 39.71
C LYS A 576 -62.89 23.54 40.44
N ASP A 577 -62.45 22.31 40.69
CA ASP A 577 -63.27 21.28 41.35
C ASP A 577 -63.46 21.58 42.85
N LEU A 578 -62.43 22.09 43.54
CA LEU A 578 -62.54 22.62 44.92
C LEU A 578 -63.52 23.80 45.02
N VAL A 579 -63.50 24.72 44.05
CA VAL A 579 -64.47 25.83 43.97
C VAL A 579 -65.88 25.29 43.68
N LEU A 580 -66.01 24.21 42.91
CA LEU A 580 -67.30 23.56 42.64
C LEU A 580 -67.89 22.96 43.93
N ASP A 581 -67.09 22.24 44.72
CA ASP A 581 -67.49 21.69 46.02
C ASP A 581 -67.91 22.79 47.00
N GLU A 582 -67.18 23.91 47.04
CA GLU A 582 -67.52 25.05 47.91
C GLU A 582 -68.84 25.73 47.47
N VAL A 583 -69.07 25.86 46.15
CA VAL A 583 -70.36 26.32 45.60
C VAL A 583 -71.50 25.37 45.94
N ILE A 584 -71.28 24.05 45.89
CA ILE A 584 -72.29 23.05 46.27
C ILE A 584 -72.64 23.16 47.76
N LYS A 585 -71.64 23.32 48.65
CA LYS A 585 -71.89 23.59 50.08
C LYS A 585 -72.72 24.86 50.29
N ILE A 586 -72.37 25.95 49.61
CA ILE A 586 -73.10 27.23 49.72
C ILE A 586 -74.54 27.11 49.18
N GLN A 587 -74.76 26.36 48.09
CA GLN A 587 -76.11 26.08 47.59
C GLN A 587 -76.95 25.28 48.60
N GLU A 588 -76.35 24.27 49.25
CA GLU A 588 -77.02 23.46 50.27
C GLU A 588 -77.28 24.25 51.56
N GLN A 589 -76.35 25.12 51.97
CA GLN A 589 -76.53 26.08 53.06
C GLN A 589 -77.73 27.01 52.79
N ILE A 590 -77.81 27.60 51.58
CA ILE A 590 -78.93 28.43 51.15
C ILE A 590 -80.24 27.63 51.07
N ARG A 591 -80.18 26.34 50.71
CA ARG A 591 -81.35 25.45 50.68
C ARG A 591 -81.89 25.19 52.09
N LEU A 592 -80.99 25.01 53.07
CA LEU A 592 -81.34 24.86 54.49
C LEU A 592 -81.92 26.17 55.05
N GLU A 593 -81.26 27.31 54.86
CA GLU A 593 -81.75 28.62 55.30
C GLU A 593 -83.13 28.97 54.73
N ARG A 594 -83.39 28.65 53.44
CA ARG A 594 -84.72 28.81 52.85
C ARG A 594 -85.75 27.92 53.52
N LYS A 595 -85.43 26.65 53.80
CA LYS A 595 -86.34 25.73 54.48
C LYS A 595 -86.65 26.19 55.90
N GLU A 596 -85.63 26.62 56.66
CA GLU A 596 -85.82 27.21 57.99
C GLU A 596 -86.67 28.48 57.94
N HIS A 597 -86.51 29.32 56.91
CA HIS A 597 -87.36 30.48 56.68
C HIS A 597 -88.80 30.07 56.31
N GLU A 598 -89.02 29.05 55.49
CA GLU A 598 -90.36 28.52 55.17
C GLU A 598 -91.04 27.92 56.43
N ASP A 599 -90.34 27.07 57.17
CA ASP A 599 -90.79 26.48 58.44
C ASP A 599 -91.13 27.59 59.46
N CYS A 600 -90.28 28.63 59.57
CA CYS A 600 -90.52 29.80 60.42
C CYS A 600 -91.71 30.64 59.94
N THR A 601 -91.92 30.76 58.62
CA THR A 601 -93.06 31.48 58.04
C THR A 601 -94.36 30.71 58.28
N GLN A 602 -94.36 29.38 58.16
CA GLN A 602 -95.49 28.52 58.53
C GLN A 602 -95.79 28.56 60.03
N SER A 603 -94.77 28.58 60.89
CA SER A 603 -94.90 28.76 62.34
C SER A 603 -95.48 30.14 62.70
N SER A 604 -95.04 31.20 62.02
CA SER A 604 -95.59 32.55 62.16
C SER A 604 -97.05 32.63 61.72
N ASN A 605 -97.36 32.06 60.54
CA ASN A 605 -98.71 32.04 59.99
C ASN A 605 -99.67 31.22 60.87
N THR A 606 -99.27 30.04 61.35
CA THR A 606 -100.10 29.25 62.28
C THR A 606 -100.29 29.94 63.64
N ARG A 607 -99.32 30.74 64.11
CA ARG A 607 -99.51 31.66 65.25
C ARG A 607 -100.49 32.79 64.96
N LEU A 608 -100.45 33.38 63.77
CA LEU A 608 -101.41 34.41 63.34
C LEU A 608 -102.83 33.84 63.23
N ASP A 609 -102.97 32.65 62.65
CA ASP A 609 -104.21 31.86 62.60
C ASP A 609 -104.78 31.59 64.00
N ALA A 610 -103.92 31.17 64.94
CA ALA A 610 -104.29 30.94 66.32
C ALA A 610 -104.71 32.23 67.04
N LEU A 611 -104.11 33.37 66.71
CA LEU A 611 -104.50 34.69 67.25
C LEU A 611 -105.80 35.20 66.61
N GLN A 612 -106.02 35.01 65.31
CA GLN A 612 -107.30 35.32 64.65
C GLN A 612 -108.44 34.47 65.20
N LYS A 613 -108.23 33.16 65.38
CA LYS A 613 -109.18 32.26 66.05
C LYS A 613 -109.47 32.66 67.49
N ARG A 614 -108.54 33.35 68.16
CA ARG A 614 -108.72 33.89 69.52
C ARG A 614 -109.46 35.23 69.54
N LEU A 615 -109.30 36.05 68.50
CA LEU A 615 -110.08 37.29 68.28
C LEU A 615 -111.52 37.01 67.83
N ALA A 616 -111.79 35.86 67.21
CA ALA A 616 -113.14 35.42 66.82
C ALA A 616 -114.02 34.91 67.99
N TYR A 617 -113.53 35.00 69.23
CA TYR A 617 -114.26 34.67 70.47
C TYR A 617 -114.35 35.89 71.42
N CYS A 618 -114.36 37.10 70.86
CA CYS A 618 -114.63 38.38 71.53
C CYS A 618 -115.63 39.19 70.71
#